data_AF-A0A0R3PIL6-F1
#
_entry.id   AF-A0A0R3PIL6-F1
#
_cell.length_a   1.000
_cell.length_b   1.000
_cell.length_c   1.000
_cell.angle_alpha   90.00
_cell.angle_beta   90.00
_cell.angle_gamma   90.00
#
_symmetry.space_group_name_H-M   'P 1'
#
loop_
_entity.id
_entity.type
_entity.pdbx_description
1 polymer ?
#
loop_
_entity_poly.entity_id
_entity_poly.type
_entity_poly.pdbx_seq_one_letter_code
_entity_poly.pdbx_strand_id
1 'polypeptide(L)'
;MYADAFTDLMAIGAEYAHEEDPVLKDAKEAIFTNQILEDHLKKNGGEHFVGNKVLWCDLLAVYVLSLLEELKSDILREFPDLQSYYTSMRNLPQIKDYVENKWPPATVQK
;
A
#
# COMPACT_ATOMS: atom_id res chain seq x y z
N MET A 1 -2.95 -12.66 -9.45
CA MET A 1 -4.17 -12.13 -8.79
C MET A 1 -3.79 -10.92 -7.93
N TYR A 2 -4.71 -10.06 -7.48
CA TYR A 2 -4.33 -8.91 -6.63
C TYR A 2 -3.60 -9.33 -5.35
N ALA A 3 -3.97 -10.48 -4.76
CA ALA A 3 -3.25 -11.02 -3.62
C ALA A 3 -1.77 -11.33 -3.93
N ASP A 4 -1.49 -11.92 -5.11
CA ASP A 4 -0.12 -12.17 -5.56
C ASP A 4 0.62 -10.85 -5.76
N ALA A 5 -0.01 -9.85 -6.40
CA ALA A 5 0.60 -8.55 -6.61
C ALA A 5 1.01 -7.86 -5.30
N PHE A 6 0.18 -7.92 -4.26
CA PHE A 6 0.53 -7.38 -2.94
C PHE A 6 1.57 -8.23 -2.19
N THR A 7 1.59 -9.54 -2.42
CA THR A 7 2.61 -10.42 -1.82
C THR A 7 3.97 -10.19 -2.47
N ASP A 8 4.01 -10.05 -3.79
CA ASP A 8 5.21 -9.67 -4.54
C ASP A 8 5.71 -8.30 -4.08
N LEU A 9 4.80 -7.33 -3.92
CA LEU A 9 5.14 -6.00 -3.42
C LEU A 9 5.71 -6.05 -1.99
N MET A 10 5.16 -6.88 -1.11
CA MET A 10 5.70 -7.11 0.23
C MET A 10 7.11 -7.73 0.18
N ALA A 11 7.33 -8.72 -0.68
CA ALA A 11 8.64 -9.35 -0.85
C ALA A 11 9.68 -8.34 -1.32
N ILE A 12 9.34 -7.50 -2.30
CA ILE A 12 10.22 -6.42 -2.76
C ILE A 12 10.48 -5.42 -1.62
N GLY A 13 9.48 -5.13 -0.79
CA GLY A 13 9.58 -4.31 0.43
C GLY A 13 10.65 -4.82 1.39
N ALA A 14 10.58 -6.11 1.70
CA ALA A 14 11.55 -6.78 2.56
C ALA A 14 12.95 -6.78 1.95
N GLU A 15 13.08 -7.05 0.65
CA GLU A 15 14.37 -7.00 -0.06
C GLU A 15 14.97 -5.59 -0.03
N TYR A 16 14.17 -4.55 -0.29
CA TYR A 16 14.61 -3.15 -0.23
C TYR A 16 15.14 -2.76 1.16
N ALA A 17 14.49 -3.23 2.22
CA ALA A 17 14.88 -2.95 3.59
C ALA A 17 16.29 -3.48 3.92
N HIS A 18 16.69 -4.59 3.30
CA HIS A 18 17.99 -5.24 3.49
C HIS A 18 19.01 -4.98 2.37
N GLU A 19 18.62 -4.26 1.32
CA GLU A 19 19.50 -3.92 0.20
C GLU A 19 20.46 -2.80 0.58
N GLU A 20 21.76 -3.06 0.41
CA GLU A 20 22.86 -2.13 0.68
C GLU A 20 23.39 -1.47 -0.60
N ASP A 21 23.27 -2.14 -1.76
CA ASP A 21 23.70 -1.58 -3.04
C ASP A 21 22.75 -0.44 -3.47
N PRO A 22 23.25 0.80 -3.62
CA PRO A 22 22.38 1.94 -3.96
C PRO A 22 21.65 1.78 -5.29
N VAL A 23 22.28 1.15 -6.28
CA VAL A 23 21.69 0.96 -7.63
C VAL A 23 20.55 -0.04 -7.57
N LEU A 24 20.73 -1.15 -6.84
CA LEU A 24 19.67 -2.14 -6.65
C LEU A 24 18.54 -1.59 -5.78
N LYS A 25 18.87 -0.76 -4.79
CA LYS A 25 17.89 -0.11 -3.92
C LYS A 25 16.99 0.86 -4.70
N ASP A 26 17.57 1.73 -5.53
CA ASP A 26 16.83 2.63 -6.40
C ASP A 26 15.97 1.87 -7.41
N ALA A 27 16.48 0.77 -7.98
CA ALA A 27 15.72 -0.07 -8.90
C ALA A 27 14.51 -0.74 -8.22
N LYS A 28 14.65 -1.20 -6.97
CA LYS A 28 13.53 -1.73 -6.17
C LYS A 28 12.53 -0.63 -5.82
N GLU A 29 13.03 0.56 -5.49
CA GLU A 29 12.19 1.73 -5.21
C GLU A 29 11.28 2.07 -6.40
N ALA A 30 11.84 2.07 -7.61
CA ALA A 30 11.09 2.31 -8.83
C ALA A 30 9.95 1.29 -9.07
N ILE A 31 10.07 0.08 -8.53
CA ILE A 31 9.02 -0.95 -8.61
C ILE A 31 7.90 -0.66 -7.60
N PHE A 32 8.21 -0.15 -6.41
CA PHE A 32 7.18 0.31 -5.46
C PHE A 32 6.36 1.46 -6.04
N THR A 33 7.04 2.39 -6.70
CA THR A 33 6.41 3.55 -7.34
C THR A 33 5.82 3.20 -8.71
N ASN A 34 5.61 1.93 -9.02
CA ASN A 34 5.02 1.56 -10.29
C ASN A 34 3.52 1.90 -10.33
N GLN A 35 3.18 2.78 -11.26
CA GLN A 35 1.86 3.37 -11.51
C GLN A 35 0.72 2.36 -11.75
N ILE A 36 1.02 1.07 -11.96
CA ILE A 36 0.01 0.05 -12.27
C ILE A 36 -1.10 -0.05 -11.21
N LEU A 37 -0.78 -0.05 -9.92
CA LEU A 37 -1.79 -0.20 -8.86
C LEU A 37 -2.70 1.04 -8.78
N GLU A 38 -2.10 2.23 -8.90
CA GLU A 38 -2.81 3.52 -8.96
C GLU A 38 -3.77 3.55 -10.16
N ASP A 39 -3.29 3.23 -11.37
CA ASP A 39 -4.09 3.24 -12.59
C ASP A 39 -5.24 2.23 -12.54
N HIS A 40 -4.98 1.03 -12.00
CA HIS A 40 -6.01 0.01 -11.84
C HIS A 40 -7.07 0.42 -10.82
N LEU A 41 -6.66 0.95 -9.68
CA LEU A 41 -7.56 1.42 -8.64
C LEU A 41 -8.44 2.56 -9.17
N LYS A 42 -7.83 3.53 -9.84
CA LYS A 42 -8.53 4.63 -10.52
C LYS A 42 -9.55 4.15 -11.54
N LYS A 43 -9.17 3.19 -12.38
CA LYS A 43 -10.07 2.57 -13.38
C LYS A 43 -11.27 1.88 -12.73
N ASN A 44 -11.11 1.36 -11.51
CA ASN A 44 -12.16 0.68 -10.75
C ASN A 44 -12.97 1.63 -9.85
N GLY A 45 -12.76 2.96 -9.95
CA GLY A 45 -13.51 3.96 -9.20
C GLY A 45 -12.89 4.35 -7.85
N GLY A 46 -11.67 3.89 -7.54
CA GLY A 46 -10.88 4.39 -6.42
C GLY A 46 -11.09 3.70 -5.07
N GLU A 47 -12.17 2.93 -4.90
CA GLU A 47 -12.58 2.41 -3.59
C GLU A 47 -12.16 0.96 -3.32
N HIS A 48 -12.06 0.13 -4.36
CA HIS A 48 -11.77 -1.29 -4.24
C HIS A 48 -10.94 -1.77 -5.43
N PHE A 49 -10.05 -2.74 -5.20
CA PHE A 49 -9.32 -3.36 -6.31
C PHE A 49 -10.19 -4.33 -7.12
N VAL A 50 -11.22 -4.93 -6.53
CA VAL A 50 -12.10 -5.89 -7.20
C VAL A 50 -13.56 -5.67 -6.79
N GLY A 51 -14.42 -5.45 -7.78
CA GLY A 51 -15.86 -5.31 -7.56
C GLY A 51 -16.19 -4.09 -6.71
N ASN A 52 -17.15 -4.23 -5.80
CA ASN A 52 -17.71 -3.13 -5.01
C ASN A 52 -17.86 -3.47 -3.52
N LYS A 53 -17.08 -4.43 -3.04
CA LYS A 53 -17.08 -4.89 -1.65
C LYS A 53 -15.64 -5.06 -1.20
N VAL A 54 -15.42 -4.87 0.09
CA VAL A 54 -14.17 -5.25 0.74
C VAL A 54 -14.00 -6.77 0.65
N LEU A 55 -12.91 -7.20 0.02
CA LEU A 55 -12.48 -8.59 -0.08
C LEU A 55 -11.17 -8.80 0.69
N TRP A 56 -10.76 -10.06 0.79
CA TRP A 56 -9.49 -10.43 1.42
C TRP A 56 -8.28 -9.68 0.84
N CYS A 57 -8.25 -9.46 -0.48
CA CYS A 57 -7.15 -8.73 -1.11
C CYS A 57 -7.04 -7.29 -0.63
N ASP A 58 -8.15 -6.65 -0.24
CA ASP A 58 -8.14 -5.28 0.24
C ASP A 58 -7.54 -5.19 1.66
N LEU A 59 -7.81 -6.21 2.50
CA LEU A 59 -7.18 -6.36 3.82
C LEU A 59 -5.67 -6.62 3.71
N LEU A 60 -5.24 -7.42 2.74
CA LEU A 60 -3.83 -7.62 2.44
C LEU A 60 -3.19 -6.32 1.95
N ALA A 61 -3.86 -5.61 1.03
CA ALA A 61 -3.37 -4.35 0.48
C ALA A 61 -3.11 -3.30 1.57
N VAL A 62 -4.07 -3.05 2.47
CA VAL A 62 -3.89 -2.05 3.53
C VAL A 62 -2.76 -2.41 4.49
N TYR A 63 -2.55 -3.71 4.75
CA TYR A 63 -1.42 -4.18 5.55
C TYR A 63 -0.08 -3.93 4.83
N VAL A 64 0.03 -4.33 3.56
CA VAL A 64 1.26 -4.14 2.77
C VAL A 64 1.60 -2.66 2.62
N LEU A 65 0.60 -1.82 2.31
CA LEU A 65 0.80 -0.38 2.19
C LEU A 65 1.28 0.26 3.51
N SER A 66 0.79 -0.23 4.67
CA SER A 66 1.31 0.19 5.98
C SER A 66 2.78 -0.18 6.16
N LEU A 67 3.18 -1.39 5.80
CA LEU A 67 4.59 -1.81 5.89
C LEU A 67 5.51 -0.97 4.99
N LEU A 68 5.07 -0.67 3.77
CA LEU A 68 5.84 0.18 2.85
C LEU A 68 5.94 1.61 3.35
N GLU A 69 4.86 2.15 3.92
CA GLU A 69 4.87 3.48 4.54
C GLU A 69 5.84 3.54 5.73
N GLU A 70 5.91 2.49 6.55
CA GLU A 70 6.90 2.38 7.64
C GLU A 70 8.34 2.36 7.12
N LEU A 71 8.58 1.70 5.97
CA LEU A 71 9.90 1.69 5.32
C LEU A 71 10.25 3.05 4.69
N LYS A 72 9.27 3.72 4.08
CA LYS A 72 9.42 5.01 3.42
C LYS A 72 8.12 5.82 3.54
N SER A 73 8.11 6.78 4.47
CA SER A 73 6.91 7.53 4.86
C SER A 73 6.22 8.33 3.75
N ASP A 74 6.89 8.58 2.64
CA ASP A 74 6.36 9.33 1.51
C ASP A 74 6.10 8.49 0.25
N ILE A 75 6.16 7.17 0.37
CA ILE A 75 5.98 6.25 -0.76
C ILE A 75 4.62 6.41 -1.47
N LEU A 76 3.57 6.82 -0.75
CA LEU A 76 2.23 7.02 -1.32
C LEU A 76 1.98 8.45 -1.82
N ARG A 77 2.93 9.39 -1.65
CA ARG A 77 2.71 10.82 -1.96
C ARG A 77 2.37 11.05 -3.44
N GLU A 78 2.97 10.28 -4.34
CA GLU A 78 2.76 10.41 -5.79
C GLU A 78 1.54 9.62 -6.30
N PHE A 79 0.84 8.89 -5.41
CA PHE A 79 -0.27 7.99 -5.74
C PHE A 79 -1.54 8.37 -4.95
N PRO A 80 -2.22 9.47 -5.32
CA PRO A 80 -3.35 10.01 -4.57
C PRO A 80 -4.53 9.03 -4.44
N ASP A 81 -4.84 8.22 -5.47
CA ASP A 81 -5.93 7.24 -5.39
C ASP A 81 -5.56 6.12 -4.39
N LEU A 82 -4.34 5.59 -4.45
CA LEU A 82 -3.81 4.63 -3.47
C LEU A 82 -3.77 5.20 -2.04
N GLN A 83 -3.36 6.45 -1.87
CA GLN A 83 -3.33 7.12 -0.57
C GLN A 83 -4.75 7.27 0.02
N SER A 84 -5.71 7.67 -0.82
CA SER A 84 -7.13 7.78 -0.45
C SER A 84 -7.71 6.41 -0.06
N TYR A 85 -7.44 5.39 -0.88
CA TYR A 85 -7.83 4.01 -0.61
C TYR A 85 -7.24 3.50 0.71
N TYR A 86 -5.93 3.68 0.92
CA TYR A 86 -5.23 3.28 2.14
C TYR A 86 -5.84 3.93 3.38
N THR A 87 -6.09 5.24 3.31
CA THR A 87 -6.73 6.00 4.40
C THR A 87 -8.15 5.50 4.68
N SER A 88 -8.92 5.23 3.63
CA SER A 88 -10.30 4.74 3.74
C SER A 88 -10.33 3.34 4.37
N MET A 89 -9.45 2.44 3.92
CA MET A 89 -9.32 1.08 4.44
C MET A 89 -8.94 1.07 5.92
N ARG A 90 -7.98 1.91 6.33
CA ARG A 90 -7.60 2.05 7.76
C ARG A 90 -8.75 2.56 8.64
N ASN A 91 -9.72 3.27 8.05
CA ASN A 91 -10.89 3.82 8.75
C ASN A 91 -12.15 2.94 8.64
N LEU A 92 -12.05 1.74 8.05
CA LEU A 92 -13.19 0.81 8.01
C LEU A 92 -13.69 0.51 9.42
N PRO A 93 -15.00 0.71 9.72
CA PRO A 93 -15.53 0.57 11.08
C PRO A 93 -15.20 -0.77 11.76
N GLN A 94 -15.09 -1.84 10.98
CA GLN A 94 -14.85 -3.20 11.45
C GLN A 94 -13.41 -3.43 11.93
N ILE A 95 -12.44 -2.64 11.46
CA ILE A 95 -11.01 -2.79 11.80
C ILE A 95 -10.40 -1.53 12.40
N LYS A 96 -11.09 -0.39 12.36
CA LYS A 96 -10.59 0.91 12.79
C LYS A 96 -9.99 0.87 14.19
N ASP A 97 -10.75 0.36 15.17
CA ASP A 97 -10.28 0.28 16.56
C ASP A 97 -8.99 -0.55 16.68
N TYR A 98 -8.86 -1.63 15.91
CA TYR A 98 -7.64 -2.42 15.92
C TYR A 98 -6.48 -1.66 15.29
N VAL A 99 -6.69 -1.07 14.11
CA VAL A 99 -5.67 -0.33 13.36
C VAL A 99 -5.16 0.87 14.16
N GLU A 100 -6.04 1.70 14.74
CA GLU A 100 -5.66 2.87 15.51
C GLU A 100 -4.86 2.52 16.78
N ASN A 101 -5.15 1.39 17.41
CA ASN A 101 -4.51 0.98 18.66
C ASN A 101 -3.27 0.11 18.47
N LYS A 102 -3.11 -0.53 17.30
CA LYS A 102 -2.08 -1.56 17.09
C LYS A 102 -1.10 -1.25 15.97
N TRP A 103 -1.44 -0.35 15.05
CA TRP A 103 -0.56 -0.01 13.94
C TRP A 103 0.06 1.37 14.14
N PRO A 104 1.24 1.64 13.55
CA PRO A 104 1.77 3.00 13.48
C PRO A 104 0.78 3.93 12.80
N PRO A 105 0.71 5.22 13.21
CA PRO A 105 -0.19 6.18 12.58
C PRO A 105 0.16 6.33 11.09
N ALA A 106 -0.86 6.42 10.24
CA ALA A 106 -0.62 6.73 8.83
C ALA A 106 0.01 8.12 8.72
N THR A 107 1.03 8.25 7.87
CA THR A 107 1.69 9.52 7.56
C THR A 107 0.82 10.30 6.59
N VAL A 108 -0.36 10.72 7.05
CA VAL A 108 -1.23 11.60 6.28
C VAL A 108 -0.56 12.97 6.23
N GLN A 109 0.17 13.26 5.16
CA GLN A 109 0.62 14.62 4.88
C GLN A 109 -0.61 15.44 4.50
N LYS A 110 -1.01 16.32 5.42
CA LYS A 110 -1.99 17.39 5.18
C LYS A 110 -1.52 18.32 4.07
#